data_AF-A0A9E0VFR3-F1
#
_entry.id   AF-A0A9E0VFR3-F1
#
_cell.length_a   1.000
_cell.length_b   1.000
_cell.length_c   1.000
_cell.angle_alpha   90.00
_cell.angle_beta   90.00
_cell.angle_gamma   90.00
#
_symmetry.space_group_name_H-M   'P 1'
#
loop_
_entity.id
_entity.type
_entity.pdbx_description
1 polymer ?
#
loop_
_entity_poly.entity_id
_entity_poly.type
_entity_poly.pdbx_seq_one_letter_code
_entity_poly.pdbx_strand_id
1 'polypeptide(L)'
;MEEQDKKNEHEELMALIERTDKENPNPDDLKQLRAHLNNNSALVQLNELSEQAFKRVIENFTNSALMRELLNRQVEEKREAFGYKTATIFEQMLIDQVILCHIRLNNIELTHTARLEAVGSHTHASGLYWDKRLSSAQRRFTRACEALAKVRKLLAEAELKEQQARNKRSQSAILATKILKDLTK
;
A
#
# COMPACT_ATOMS: atom_id res chain seq x y z
N MET A 1 -26.65 -15.83 -21.39
CA MET A 1 -26.25 -17.04 -20.64
C MET A 1 -25.11 -16.69 -19.68
N GLU A 2 -23.99 -16.14 -20.16
CA GLU A 2 -22.88 -15.67 -19.29
C GLU A 2 -23.27 -14.66 -18.19
N GLU A 3 -24.25 -13.79 -18.42
CA GLU A 3 -24.66 -12.76 -17.45
C GLU A 3 -25.55 -13.30 -16.31
N GLN A 4 -26.27 -14.39 -16.58
CA GLN A 4 -27.11 -15.08 -15.61
C GLN A 4 -26.28 -15.97 -14.69
N ASP A 5 -25.28 -16.65 -15.26
CA ASP A 5 -24.35 -17.52 -14.52
C ASP A 5 -23.47 -16.70 -13.56
N LYS A 6 -22.96 -15.54 -13.98
CA LYS A 6 -22.20 -14.62 -13.10
C LYS A 6 -23.02 -14.05 -11.95
N LYS A 7 -24.32 -13.83 -12.18
CA LYS A 7 -25.24 -13.33 -11.15
C LYS A 7 -25.50 -14.40 -10.08
N ASN A 8 -25.67 -15.65 -10.49
CA ASN A 8 -25.83 -16.79 -9.58
C ASN A 8 -24.56 -17.01 -8.73
N GLU A 9 -23.37 -16.95 -9.34
CA GLU A 9 -22.09 -17.06 -8.60
C GLU A 9 -21.93 -15.96 -7.54
N HIS A 10 -22.35 -14.74 -7.84
CA HIS A 10 -22.30 -13.62 -6.89
C HIS A 10 -23.27 -13.82 -5.73
N GLU A 11 -24.51 -14.24 -5.99
CA GLU A 11 -25.52 -14.50 -4.95
C GLU A 11 -25.10 -15.65 -4.02
N GLU A 12 -24.52 -16.72 -4.59
CA GLU A 12 -23.98 -17.85 -3.83
C GLU A 12 -22.81 -17.44 -2.93
N LEU A 13 -21.89 -16.61 -3.44
CA LEU A 13 -20.77 -16.09 -2.66
C LEU A 13 -21.24 -15.18 -1.52
N MET A 14 -22.21 -14.30 -1.76
CA MET A 14 -22.77 -13.43 -0.73
C MET A 14 -23.45 -14.23 0.38
N ALA A 15 -24.24 -15.24 0.01
CA ALA A 15 -24.86 -16.14 0.99
C ALA A 15 -23.82 -16.93 1.79
N LEU A 16 -22.71 -17.35 1.15
CA LEU A 16 -21.60 -18.01 1.84
C LEU A 16 -20.91 -17.07 2.83
N ILE A 17 -20.65 -15.82 2.43
CA ILE A 17 -20.09 -14.79 3.30
C ILE A 17 -20.96 -14.59 4.54
N GLU A 18 -22.27 -14.38 4.39
CA GLU A 18 -23.21 -14.21 5.51
C GLU A 18 -23.21 -15.42 6.46
N ARG A 19 -23.13 -16.64 5.93
CA ARG A 19 -23.06 -17.85 6.78
C ARG A 19 -21.77 -17.94 7.57
N THR A 20 -20.69 -17.35 7.06
CA THR A 20 -19.35 -17.39 7.67
C THR A 20 -18.99 -16.18 8.54
N ASP A 21 -19.67 -15.04 8.38
CA ASP A 21 -19.41 -13.80 9.13
C ASP A 21 -20.04 -13.82 10.54
N LYS A 22 -19.56 -14.74 11.39
CA LYS A 22 -19.97 -14.92 12.78
C LYS A 22 -18.84 -15.54 13.59
N GLU A 23 -18.96 -15.53 14.92
CA GLU A 23 -17.89 -15.98 15.83
C GLU A 23 -17.50 -17.46 15.64
N ASN A 24 -18.50 -18.34 15.39
CA ASN A 24 -18.30 -19.77 15.22
C ASN A 24 -19.01 -20.28 13.94
N PRO A 25 -18.44 -20.06 12.76
CA PRO A 25 -19.03 -20.50 11.50
C PRO A 25 -18.82 -22.00 11.27
N ASN A 26 -19.66 -22.60 10.42
CA ASN A 26 -19.56 -24.00 10.06
C ASN A 26 -18.20 -24.28 9.36
N PRO A 27 -17.41 -25.27 9.80
CA PRO A 27 -16.14 -25.62 9.17
C PRO A 27 -16.22 -25.92 7.66
N ASP A 28 -17.32 -26.52 7.19
CA ASP A 28 -17.48 -26.83 5.77
C ASP A 28 -17.77 -25.58 4.92
N ASP A 29 -18.57 -24.64 5.45
CA ASP A 29 -18.76 -23.33 4.81
C ASP A 29 -17.43 -22.54 4.78
N LEU A 30 -16.63 -22.60 5.85
CA LEU A 30 -15.28 -22.00 5.85
C LEU A 30 -14.35 -22.62 4.81
N LYS A 31 -14.42 -23.94 4.61
CA LYS A 31 -13.61 -24.64 3.60
C LYS A 31 -14.00 -24.20 2.19
N GLN A 32 -15.30 -24.06 1.92
CA GLN A 32 -15.80 -23.53 0.65
C GLN A 32 -15.36 -22.08 0.45
N LEU A 33 -15.49 -21.23 1.48
CA LEU A 33 -15.07 -19.83 1.40
C LEU A 33 -13.57 -19.72 1.11
N ARG A 34 -12.73 -20.53 1.77
CA ARG A 34 -11.29 -20.59 1.49
C ARG A 34 -11.00 -20.98 0.06
N ALA A 35 -11.73 -21.95 -0.50
CA ALA A 35 -11.57 -22.34 -1.90
C ALA A 35 -11.93 -21.17 -2.84
N HIS A 36 -13.02 -20.45 -2.57
CA HIS A 36 -13.38 -19.24 -3.34
C HIS A 36 -12.32 -18.14 -3.22
N LEU A 37 -11.81 -17.85 -2.02
CA LEU A 37 -10.80 -16.81 -1.79
C LEU A 37 -9.44 -17.15 -2.40
N ASN A 38 -9.04 -18.43 -2.40
CA ASN A 38 -7.81 -18.88 -3.07
C ASN A 38 -7.87 -18.67 -4.59
N ASN A 39 -9.07 -18.71 -5.17
CA ASN A 39 -9.30 -18.55 -6.60
C ASN A 39 -9.61 -17.09 -7.00
N ASN A 40 -9.87 -16.20 -6.05
CA ASN A 40 -10.23 -14.81 -6.31
C ASN A 40 -9.45 -13.84 -5.40
N SER A 41 -8.24 -13.48 -5.85
CA SER A 41 -7.33 -12.59 -5.11
C SER A 41 -7.86 -11.16 -4.93
N ALA A 42 -8.84 -10.72 -5.75
CA ALA A 42 -9.37 -9.37 -5.68
C ALA A 42 -10.10 -9.09 -4.36
N LEU A 43 -10.86 -10.05 -3.84
CA LEU A 43 -11.56 -9.90 -2.56
C LEU A 43 -10.59 -9.87 -1.37
N VAL A 44 -9.48 -10.59 -1.47
CA VAL A 44 -8.41 -10.58 -0.47
C VAL A 44 -7.67 -9.23 -0.50
N GLN A 45 -7.40 -8.69 -1.68
CA GLN A 45 -6.79 -7.36 -1.87
C GLN A 45 -7.71 -6.24 -1.38
N LEU A 46 -9.02 -6.32 -1.66
CA LEU A 46 -10.00 -5.34 -1.18
C LEU A 46 -10.12 -5.29 0.35
N ASN A 47 -9.73 -6.36 1.04
CA ASN A 47 -9.74 -6.44 2.50
C ASN A 47 -8.36 -6.23 3.12
N GLU A 48 -7.38 -5.73 2.37
CA GLU A 48 -6.06 -5.44 2.90
C GLU A 48 -6.14 -4.37 3.99
N LEU A 49 -5.39 -4.55 5.09
CA LEU A 49 -5.46 -3.64 6.24
C LEU A 49 -5.01 -2.21 5.89
N SER A 50 -4.16 -2.05 4.88
CA SER A 50 -3.77 -0.76 4.31
C SER A 50 -4.97 -0.04 3.70
N GLU A 51 -5.77 -0.73 2.87
CA GLU A 51 -7.00 -0.20 2.27
C GLU A 51 -8.03 0.20 3.34
N GLN A 52 -8.23 -0.65 4.34
CA GLN A 52 -9.10 -0.31 5.47
C GLN A 52 -8.59 0.94 6.23
N ALA A 53 -7.28 1.09 6.38
CA ALA A 53 -6.69 2.24 7.04
C ALA A 53 -6.90 3.53 6.23
N PHE A 54 -6.75 3.49 4.90
CA PHE A 54 -7.08 4.60 4.01
C PHE A 54 -8.55 4.98 4.14
N LYS A 55 -9.45 4.01 4.00
CA LYS A 55 -10.90 4.21 4.12
C LYS A 55 -11.25 4.90 5.43
N ARG A 56 -10.79 4.37 6.57
CA ARG A 56 -11.07 4.97 7.89
C ARG A 56 -10.48 6.37 8.05
N VAL A 57 -9.29 6.64 7.50
CA VAL A 57 -8.68 7.98 7.58
C VAL A 57 -9.48 8.98 6.74
N ILE A 58 -9.90 8.61 5.53
CA ILE A 58 -10.68 9.46 4.63
C ILE A 58 -12.08 9.72 5.19
N GLU A 59 -12.75 8.69 5.71
CA GLU A 59 -14.06 8.81 6.36
C GLU A 59 -14.01 9.75 7.57
N ASN A 60 -12.94 9.68 8.37
CA ASN A 60 -12.73 10.60 9.49
C ASN A 60 -12.34 12.02 9.06
N PHE A 61 -11.79 12.20 7.86
CA PHE A 61 -11.40 13.51 7.34
C PHE A 61 -12.63 14.33 6.93
N THR A 62 -13.64 13.69 6.33
CA THR A 62 -14.78 14.39 5.73
C THR A 62 -16.05 13.55 5.65
N ASN A 63 -17.17 14.23 5.86
CA ASN A 63 -18.51 13.69 5.65
C ASN A 63 -19.02 13.90 4.21
N SER A 64 -18.31 14.67 3.38
CA SER A 64 -18.70 14.95 2.00
C SER A 64 -18.34 13.79 1.07
N ALA A 65 -19.33 13.24 0.37
CA ALA A 65 -19.11 12.19 -0.62
C ALA A 65 -18.14 12.61 -1.74
N LEU A 66 -18.28 13.86 -2.23
CA LEU A 66 -17.37 14.42 -3.23
C LEU A 66 -15.92 14.47 -2.70
N MET A 67 -15.72 14.95 -1.47
CA MET A 67 -14.38 15.05 -0.92
C MET A 67 -13.76 13.67 -0.67
N ARG A 68 -14.56 12.67 -0.28
CA ARG A 68 -14.07 11.28 -0.16
C ARG A 68 -13.59 10.74 -1.50
N GLU A 69 -14.37 10.94 -2.56
CA GLU A 69 -13.99 10.52 -3.92
C GLU A 69 -12.71 11.21 -4.39
N LEU A 70 -12.57 12.53 -4.16
CA LEU A 70 -11.35 13.26 -4.49
C LEU A 70 -10.13 12.73 -3.71
N LEU A 71 -10.27 12.44 -2.42
CA LEU A 71 -9.19 11.88 -1.61
C LEU A 71 -8.80 10.47 -2.06
N ASN A 72 -9.76 9.63 -2.43
CA ASN A 72 -9.49 8.29 -2.99
C ASN A 72 -8.70 8.41 -4.30
N ARG A 73 -9.10 9.32 -5.20
CA ARG A 73 -8.35 9.56 -6.44
C ARG A 73 -6.93 10.07 -6.17
N GLN A 74 -6.75 10.94 -5.18
CA GLN A 74 -5.41 11.40 -4.80
C GLN A 74 -4.53 10.28 -4.23
N VAL A 75 -5.10 9.28 -3.56
CA VAL A 75 -4.35 8.07 -3.15
C VAL A 75 -3.86 7.33 -4.38
N GLU A 76 -4.73 7.07 -5.34
CA GLU A 76 -4.39 6.36 -6.58
C GLU A 76 -3.37 7.13 -7.44
N GLU A 77 -3.55 8.44 -7.62
CA GLU A 77 -2.59 9.31 -8.32
C GLU A 77 -1.21 9.28 -7.66
N LYS A 78 -1.16 9.26 -6.32
CA LYS A 78 0.12 9.16 -5.59
C LYS A 78 0.74 7.78 -5.75
N ARG A 79 -0.05 6.70 -5.69
CA ARG A 79 0.44 5.33 -5.93
C ARG A 79 1.04 5.23 -7.33
N GLU A 80 0.37 5.76 -8.33
CA GLU A 80 0.87 5.80 -9.71
C GLU A 80 2.16 6.61 -9.81
N ALA A 81 2.21 7.81 -9.23
CA ALA A 81 3.41 8.65 -9.23
C ALA A 81 4.61 7.99 -8.55
N PHE A 82 4.37 7.11 -7.57
CA PHE A 82 5.41 6.31 -6.93
C PHE A 82 5.76 5.03 -7.69
N GLY A 83 5.08 4.68 -8.78
CA GLY A 83 5.33 3.45 -9.55
C GLY A 83 4.82 2.19 -8.87
N TYR A 84 3.74 2.29 -8.08
CA TYR A 84 3.22 1.20 -7.23
C TYR A 84 3.05 -0.13 -7.97
N LYS A 85 2.49 -0.11 -9.19
CA LYS A 85 2.20 -1.33 -9.98
C LYS A 85 3.45 -2.11 -10.38
N THR A 86 4.59 -1.45 -10.54
CA THR A 86 5.87 -2.08 -10.92
C THR A 86 6.80 -2.28 -9.73
N ALA A 87 6.44 -1.75 -8.57
CA ALA A 87 7.23 -1.83 -7.36
C ALA A 87 7.17 -3.23 -6.73
N THR A 88 8.21 -3.60 -5.98
CA THR A 88 8.18 -4.84 -5.18
C THR A 88 7.12 -4.75 -4.08
N ILE A 89 6.67 -5.89 -3.52
CA ILE A 89 5.68 -5.92 -2.43
C ILE A 89 6.13 -5.05 -1.24
N PHE A 90 7.41 -5.11 -0.87
CA PHE A 90 7.95 -4.29 0.21
C PHE A 90 7.89 -2.79 -0.10
N GLU A 91 8.15 -2.41 -1.34
CA GLU A 91 8.01 -1.01 -1.77
C GLU A 91 6.54 -0.58 -1.80
N GLN A 92 5.62 -1.42 -2.27
CA GLN A 92 4.18 -1.16 -2.26
C GLN A 92 3.69 -0.85 -0.84
N MET A 93 4.04 -1.70 0.14
CA MET A 93 3.71 -1.48 1.55
C MET A 93 4.26 -0.14 2.08
N LEU A 94 5.48 0.23 1.68
CA LEU A 94 6.09 1.49 2.10
C LEU A 94 5.51 2.71 1.38
N ILE A 95 5.12 2.58 0.11
CA ILE A 95 4.40 3.62 -0.64
C ILE A 95 3.06 3.90 0.04
N ASP A 96 2.29 2.87 0.37
CA ASP A 96 1.03 3.03 1.09
C ASP A 96 1.24 3.71 2.45
N GLN A 97 2.29 3.32 3.17
CA GLN A 97 2.62 3.95 4.45
C GLN A 97 2.99 5.44 4.28
N VAL A 98 3.74 5.81 3.24
CA VAL A 98 4.08 7.20 2.93
C VAL A 98 2.82 8.01 2.65
N ILE A 99 1.93 7.50 1.79
CA ILE A 99 0.69 8.18 1.40
C ILE A 99 -0.23 8.33 2.62
N LEU A 100 -0.40 7.27 3.43
CA LEU A 100 -1.24 7.30 4.62
C LEU A 100 -0.72 8.30 5.67
N CYS A 101 0.60 8.32 5.90
CA CYS A 101 1.22 9.31 6.78
C CYS A 101 1.04 10.74 6.25
N HIS A 102 1.16 10.95 4.94
CA HIS A 102 0.96 12.25 4.32
C HIS A 102 -0.48 12.76 4.52
N ILE A 103 -1.49 11.93 4.27
CA ILE A 103 -2.90 12.31 4.47
C ILE A 103 -3.17 12.65 5.93
N ARG A 104 -2.66 11.83 6.87
CA ARG A 104 -2.80 12.10 8.31
C ARG A 104 -2.11 13.39 8.73
N LEU A 105 -0.94 13.69 8.18
CA LEU A 105 -0.22 14.94 8.45
C LEU A 105 -1.06 16.14 8.00
N ASN A 106 -1.52 16.14 6.74
CA ASN A 106 -2.34 17.23 6.21
C ASN A 106 -3.66 17.42 6.98
N ASN A 107 -4.29 16.32 7.44
CA ASN A 107 -5.45 16.41 8.31
C ASN A 107 -5.16 17.10 9.64
N ILE A 108 -4.04 16.74 10.27
CA ILE A 108 -3.64 17.33 11.53
C ILE A 108 -3.26 18.80 11.34
N GLU A 109 -2.55 19.15 10.27
CA GLU A 109 -2.22 20.55 9.92
C GLU A 109 -3.50 21.38 9.76
N LEU A 110 -4.46 20.91 8.96
CA LEU A 110 -5.73 21.62 8.75
C LEU A 110 -6.51 21.79 10.07
N THR A 111 -6.58 20.73 10.87
CA THR A 111 -7.27 20.76 12.17
C THR A 111 -6.55 21.68 13.16
N HIS A 112 -5.22 21.66 13.16
CA HIS A 112 -4.37 22.48 14.00
C HIS A 112 -4.59 23.96 13.72
N THR A 113 -4.49 24.37 12.45
CA THR A 113 -4.75 25.74 12.01
C THR A 113 -6.15 26.21 12.39
N ALA A 114 -7.18 25.41 12.11
CA ALA A 114 -8.56 25.74 12.47
C ALA A 114 -8.76 25.93 13.99
N ARG A 115 -8.03 25.18 14.83
CA ARG A 115 -8.09 25.30 16.29
C ARG A 115 -7.35 26.53 16.82
N LEU A 116 -6.27 26.94 16.16
CA LEU A 116 -5.54 28.15 16.51
C LEU A 116 -6.29 29.42 16.09
N GLU A 117 -6.96 29.42 14.93
CA GLU A 117 -7.67 30.59 14.41
C GLU A 117 -9.02 30.85 15.09
N ALA A 118 -9.60 29.83 15.73
CA ALA A 118 -10.88 29.97 16.41
C ALA A 118 -10.77 30.92 17.63
N VAL A 119 -11.33 32.12 17.49
CA VAL A 119 -11.32 33.22 18.47
C VAL A 119 -11.74 32.73 19.86
N GLY A 120 -10.86 32.90 20.84
CA GLY A 120 -11.09 32.57 22.26
C GLY A 120 -10.95 31.09 22.65
N SER A 121 -10.49 30.19 21.77
CA SER A 121 -10.88 28.78 21.88
C SER A 121 -9.81 27.73 22.24
N HIS A 122 -8.55 28.09 22.47
CA HIS A 122 -7.55 27.09 22.88
C HIS A 122 -6.84 27.48 24.17
N THR A 123 -7.03 26.64 25.18
CA THR A 123 -6.20 26.67 26.39
C THR A 123 -4.75 26.37 26.01
N HIS A 124 -3.79 26.85 26.82
CA HIS A 124 -2.38 26.49 26.64
C HIS A 124 -2.16 24.97 26.55
N ALA A 125 -2.92 24.19 27.34
CA ALA A 125 -2.89 22.73 27.29
C ALA A 125 -3.37 22.16 25.94
N SER A 126 -4.42 22.74 25.35
CA SER A 126 -4.92 22.36 24.03
C SER A 126 -3.91 22.69 22.93
N GLY A 127 -3.30 23.87 22.95
CA GLY A 127 -2.24 24.25 22.00
C GLY A 127 -1.08 23.25 22.03
N LEU A 128 -0.53 23.00 23.22
CA LEU A 128 0.57 22.05 23.40
C LEU A 128 0.22 20.62 22.98
N TYR A 129 -1.02 20.18 23.18
CA TYR A 129 -1.49 18.88 22.72
C TYR A 129 -1.44 18.77 21.18
N TRP A 130 -1.97 19.79 20.49
CA TRP A 130 -2.03 19.82 19.03
C TRP A 130 -0.65 19.98 18.40
N ASP A 131 0.24 20.79 18.98
CA ASP A 131 1.66 20.89 18.58
C ASP A 131 2.38 19.54 18.66
N LYS A 132 2.20 18.81 19.77
CA LYS A 132 2.80 17.48 19.97
C LYS A 132 2.24 16.47 18.96
N ARG A 133 0.94 16.52 18.70
CA ARG A 133 0.28 15.63 17.73
C ARG A 133 0.78 15.91 16.32
N LEU A 134 0.94 17.19 15.96
CA LEU A 134 1.49 17.60 14.68
C LEU A 134 2.94 17.16 14.51
N SER A 135 3.80 17.44 15.50
CA SER A 135 5.20 17.02 15.52
C SER A 135 5.35 15.49 15.38
N SER A 136 4.46 14.73 16.02
CA SER A 136 4.42 13.26 15.89
C SER A 136 4.05 12.81 14.49
N ALA A 137 3.06 13.45 13.86
CA ALA A 137 2.64 13.14 12.49
C ALA A 137 3.73 13.47 11.46
N GLN A 138 4.37 14.63 11.58
CA GLN A 138 5.50 15.04 10.75
C GLN A 138 6.64 14.01 10.86
N ARG A 139 7.02 13.62 12.09
CA ARG A 139 8.07 12.60 12.30
C ARG A 139 7.73 11.26 11.66
N ARG A 140 6.47 10.81 11.76
CA ARG A 140 6.02 9.55 11.13
C ARG A 140 6.08 9.63 9.61
N PHE A 141 5.71 10.77 9.03
CA PHE A 141 5.81 11.01 7.59
C PHE A 141 7.26 11.00 7.12
N THR A 142 8.16 11.76 7.74
CA THR A 142 9.59 11.78 7.39
C THR A 142 10.22 10.39 7.47
N ARG A 143 9.94 9.64 8.54
CA ARG A 143 10.45 8.26 8.69
C ARG A 143 9.93 7.31 7.61
N ALA A 144 8.67 7.46 7.19
CA ALA A 144 8.13 6.65 6.09
C ALA A 144 8.86 6.97 4.77
N CYS A 145 9.10 8.24 4.49
CA CYS A 145 9.87 8.68 3.32
C CYS A 145 11.31 8.15 3.35
N GLU A 146 11.99 8.24 4.50
CA GLU A 146 13.34 7.71 4.70
C GLU A 146 13.39 6.19 4.50
N ALA A 147 12.41 5.46 5.04
CA ALA A 147 12.32 4.01 4.88
C ALA A 147 12.15 3.61 3.41
N LEU A 148 11.24 4.25 2.69
CA LEU A 148 11.05 4.00 1.26
C LEU A 148 12.31 4.32 0.44
N ALA A 149 12.93 5.48 0.70
CA ALA A 149 14.17 5.87 0.03
C ALA A 149 15.32 4.88 0.30
N LYS A 150 15.44 4.40 1.55
CA LYS A 150 16.44 3.41 1.93
C LYS A 150 16.23 2.07 1.23
N VAL A 151 15.00 1.58 1.17
CA VAL A 151 14.69 0.33 0.45
C VAL A 151 15.00 0.46 -1.04
N ARG A 152 14.57 1.55 -1.68
CA ARG A 152 14.89 1.82 -3.09
C ARG A 152 16.39 1.85 -3.37
N LYS A 153 17.15 2.50 -2.49
CA LYS A 153 18.61 2.53 -2.59
C LYS A 153 19.21 1.12 -2.50
N LEU A 154 18.77 0.32 -1.53
CA LEU A 154 19.27 -1.05 -1.35
C LEU A 154 18.94 -1.95 -2.54
N LEU A 155 17.74 -1.82 -3.10
CA LEU A 155 17.33 -2.57 -4.30
C LEU A 155 18.17 -2.18 -5.52
N ALA A 156 18.37 -0.87 -5.75
CA ALA A 156 19.22 -0.39 -6.84
C ALA A 156 20.69 -0.86 -6.70
N GLU A 157 21.23 -0.85 -5.48
CA GLU A 157 22.57 -1.37 -5.21
C GLU A 157 22.68 -2.88 -5.44
N ALA A 158 21.64 -3.64 -5.07
CA ALA A 158 21.59 -5.09 -5.30
C ALA A 158 21.54 -5.41 -6.80
N GLU A 159 20.71 -4.69 -7.55
CA GLU A 159 20.60 -4.85 -9.00
C GLU A 159 21.93 -4.53 -9.70
N LEU A 160 22.58 -3.42 -9.34
CA LEU A 160 23.88 -3.05 -9.91
C LEU A 160 24.94 -4.13 -9.67
N LYS A 161 25.00 -4.69 -8.45
CA LYS A 161 25.94 -5.78 -8.13
C LYS A 161 25.65 -7.03 -8.94
N GLU A 162 24.37 -7.36 -9.14
CA GLU A 162 23.98 -8.51 -9.95
C GLU A 162 24.36 -8.31 -11.42
N GLN A 163 24.10 -7.13 -12.00
CA GLN A 163 24.50 -6.78 -13.36
C GLN A 163 26.02 -6.88 -13.55
N GLN A 164 26.80 -6.37 -12.59
CA GLN A 164 28.27 -6.50 -12.61
C GLN A 164 28.72 -7.97 -12.58
N ALA A 165 28.09 -8.80 -11.75
CA ALA A 165 28.40 -10.24 -11.68
C ALA A 165 28.07 -10.96 -12.99
N ARG A 166 26.91 -10.64 -13.61
CA ARG A 166 26.51 -11.18 -14.92
C ARG A 166 27.51 -10.78 -16.00
N ASN A 167 27.91 -9.52 -16.06
CA ASN A 167 28.88 -9.02 -17.04
C ASN A 167 30.24 -9.72 -16.92
N LYS A 168 30.75 -9.91 -15.69
CA LYS A 168 32.00 -10.66 -15.46
C LYS A 168 31.91 -12.10 -15.94
N ARG A 169 30.80 -12.79 -15.67
CA ARG A 169 30.58 -14.18 -16.14
C ARG A 169 30.55 -14.26 -17.66
N SER A 170 29.83 -13.34 -18.32
CA SER A 170 29.78 -13.27 -19.78
C SER A 170 31.16 -13.02 -20.39
N GLN A 171 31.95 -12.12 -19.82
CA GLN A 171 33.33 -11.86 -20.26
C GLN A 171 34.22 -13.09 -20.12
N SER A 172 34.17 -13.79 -18.97
CA SER A 172 34.93 -15.03 -18.76
C SER A 172 34.55 -16.12 -19.75
N ALA A 173 33.25 -16.28 -20.06
CA ALA A 173 32.78 -17.25 -21.04
C ALA A 173 33.28 -16.93 -22.47
N ILE A 174 33.27 -15.65 -22.85
CA ILE A 174 33.81 -15.19 -24.14
C ILE A 174 35.31 -15.49 -24.24
N LEU A 175 36.07 -15.17 -23.18
CA LEU A 175 37.50 -15.46 -23.09
C LEU A 175 37.80 -16.95 -23.21
N ALA A 176 37.09 -17.80 -22.46
CA ALA A 176 37.24 -19.25 -22.53
C ALA A 176 36.94 -19.79 -23.94
N THR A 177 35.87 -19.29 -24.58
CA THR A 177 35.52 -19.67 -25.96
C THR A 177 36.60 -19.27 -26.96
N LYS A 178 37.22 -18.09 -26.77
CA LYS A 178 38.33 -17.63 -27.60
C LYS A 178 39.56 -18.54 -27.44
N ILE A 179 39.94 -18.85 -26.20
CA ILE A 179 41.07 -19.75 -25.90
C ILE A 179 40.85 -21.13 -26.53
N LEU A 180 39.64 -21.71 -26.41
CA LEU A 180 39.33 -23.00 -27.01
C LEU A 180 39.43 -22.99 -28.55
N LYS A 181 39.01 -21.89 -29.20
CA LYS A 181 39.18 -21.71 -30.65
C LYS A 181 40.64 -21.58 -31.07
N ASP A 182 41.47 -20.94 -30.24
CA ASP A 182 42.89 -20.78 -30.51
C ASP A 182 43.67 -22.10 -30.30
N LEU A 183 43.20 -23.00 -29.43
CA LEU A 183 43.78 -24.33 -29.18
C LEU A 183 43.35 -25.41 -30.19
N THR A 184 42.31 -25.16 -30.99
CA THR A 184 41.76 -26.12 -31.96
C THR A 184 42.16 -25.81 -33.41
N LYS A 185 43.07 -24.85 -33.61
CA LYS A 185 43.74 -24.54 -34.88
C LYS A 185 45.17 -25.08 -34.86
#